data_AF-A0A7V0WUI7-F1
#
_entry.id   AF-A0A7V0WUI7-F1
#
_cell.length_a   1.000
_cell.length_b   1.000
_cell.length_c   1.000
_cell.angle_alpha   90.00
_cell.angle_beta   90.00
_cell.angle_gamma   90.00
#
_symmetry.space_group_name_H-M   'P 1'
#
loop_
_entity.id
_entity.type
_entity.pdbx_description
1 polymer ?
#
loop_
_entity_poly.entity_id
_entity_poly.type
_entity_poly.pdbx_seq_one_letter_code
_entity_poly.pdbx_strand_id
1 'polypeptide(L)'
;MKSLPFFSKNNAIASLTLVFVLLVANSVCSFGQKISKFDDDPQQFTSQLEKIVEDDLKNEDKPMFERFVNFWDKDSISFEIDQKNTIINVSNALLKKTIVNTSHFITLAKILSLYPESKKIREVLNPWLEGLMLLATNDKISIAKINRFTDNSYALFSQNVLVINPAFSWKANNNNFSLNFSDDFYIDFSETNLTCFNKTDSIVIQSTTGRFFPLEDKWEGKGGKVTWLRSNFPEDEIFATLSSYSINLMRNEYEADSVMFTNLDYFSQPALGRIKDKVVRASKPESVVYPEFYTYTQRHRIKNFFEGVDFDGGYYMIGSQFVGSGTRENPAVIEIKRDNKEFLRVEAKTYIFRRQTVMSNYARVRFKIESDSLFHTGLGFTYNDGDRLVTISPTDFLTTQSPILSSYHN
;
A
#
# COMPACT_ATOMS: atom_id res chain seq x y z
N MET A 1 27.95 -1.31 106.15
CA MET A 1 27.04 -2.37 105.68
C MET A 1 25.83 -1.72 105.03
N LYS A 2 25.78 -1.64 103.69
CA LYS A 2 24.56 -1.57 102.84
C LYS A 2 25.01 -1.44 101.38
N SER A 3 24.60 -2.42 100.59
CA SER A 3 24.87 -2.63 99.17
C SER A 3 24.05 -1.72 98.26
N LEU A 4 24.67 -1.19 97.20
CA LEU A 4 23.99 -0.56 96.06
C LEU A 4 23.59 -1.65 95.03
N PRO A 5 22.39 -1.60 94.42
CA PRO A 5 22.01 -2.56 93.40
C PRO A 5 22.49 -2.12 92.02
N PHE A 6 23.07 -3.09 91.31
CA PHE A 6 23.42 -3.04 89.89
C PHE A 6 22.12 -3.10 89.07
N PHE A 7 21.74 -2.03 88.38
CA PHE A 7 20.71 -2.09 87.34
C PHE A 7 21.35 -2.34 85.98
N SER A 8 20.93 -3.42 85.33
CA SER A 8 21.47 -3.95 84.10
C SER A 8 21.20 -3.03 82.90
N LYS A 9 22.26 -2.48 82.31
CA LYS A 9 22.24 -1.79 81.01
C LYS A 9 21.82 -2.70 79.82
N ASN A 10 21.66 -4.01 80.03
CA ASN A 10 21.38 -4.97 78.96
C ASN A 10 19.94 -4.97 78.46
N ASN A 11 18.95 -4.54 79.25
CA ASN A 11 17.54 -4.63 78.84
C ASN A 11 17.11 -3.47 77.91
N ALA A 12 17.69 -2.28 78.07
CA ALA A 12 17.35 -1.13 77.22
C ALA A 12 17.93 -1.27 75.79
N ILE A 13 19.11 -1.86 75.66
CA ILE A 13 19.74 -2.12 74.36
C ILE A 13 19.01 -3.27 73.64
N ALA A 14 18.61 -4.32 74.36
CA ALA A 14 17.81 -5.40 73.79
C ALA A 14 16.45 -4.92 73.27
N SER A 15 15.75 -4.03 74.00
CA SER A 15 14.47 -3.45 73.55
C SER A 15 14.61 -2.49 72.37
N LEU A 16 15.67 -1.69 72.28
CA LEU A 16 15.91 -0.82 71.11
C LEU A 16 16.29 -1.61 69.86
N THR A 17 17.02 -2.71 70.02
CA THR A 17 17.43 -3.59 68.92
C THR A 17 16.23 -4.38 68.38
N LEU A 18 15.30 -4.79 69.24
CA LEU A 18 14.07 -5.48 68.83
C LEU A 18 13.13 -4.56 68.03
N VAL A 19 13.03 -3.27 68.40
CA VAL A 19 12.22 -2.29 67.66
C VAL A 19 12.85 -1.92 66.31
N PHE A 20 14.18 -1.87 66.22
CA PHE A 20 14.87 -1.62 64.95
C PHE A 20 14.78 -2.81 63.98
N VAL A 21 14.84 -4.05 64.50
CA VAL A 21 14.63 -5.27 63.69
C VAL A 21 13.17 -5.40 63.21
N LEU A 22 12.18 -4.96 63.99
CA LEU A 22 10.78 -4.90 63.57
C LEU A 22 10.47 -3.79 62.56
N LEU A 23 11.24 -2.69 62.55
CA LEU A 23 11.08 -1.60 61.56
C LEU A 23 11.76 -1.94 60.21
N VAL A 24 12.86 -2.68 60.22
CA VAL A 24 13.54 -3.13 58.99
C VAL A 24 12.80 -4.33 58.35
N ALA A 25 12.12 -5.17 59.12
CA ALA A 25 11.33 -6.28 58.60
C ALA A 25 10.03 -5.87 57.85
N ASN A 26 9.55 -4.64 58.05
CA ASN A 26 8.41 -4.08 57.31
C ASN A 26 8.81 -3.30 56.04
N SER A 27 10.11 -3.26 55.71
CA SER A 27 10.59 -2.73 54.43
C SER A 27 10.74 -3.84 53.38
N VAL A 28 9.80 -4.79 53.36
CA VAL A 28 9.61 -5.61 52.16
C VAL A 28 9.17 -4.63 51.10
N CYS A 29 10.05 -4.32 50.15
CA CYS A 29 9.66 -3.70 48.90
C CYS A 29 8.47 -4.52 48.38
N SER A 30 7.27 -3.96 48.50
CA SER A 30 6.09 -4.43 47.79
C SER A 30 6.36 -4.16 46.32
N PHE A 31 7.15 -5.01 45.67
CA PHE A 31 7.01 -5.22 44.26
C PHE A 31 5.55 -5.61 44.08
N GLY A 32 4.74 -4.71 43.52
CA GLY A 32 3.35 -5.00 43.21
C GLY A 32 3.28 -6.35 42.53
N GLN A 33 2.41 -7.23 43.01
CA GLN A 33 2.24 -8.55 42.39
C GLN A 33 1.92 -8.34 40.91
N LYS A 34 2.81 -8.78 40.02
CA LYS A 34 2.58 -8.72 38.59
C LYS A 34 1.33 -9.55 38.30
N ILE A 35 0.29 -8.92 37.74
CA ILE A 35 -0.96 -9.61 37.42
C ILE A 35 -0.62 -10.73 36.43
N SER A 36 -0.84 -11.97 36.85
CA SER A 36 -0.56 -13.18 36.06
C SER A 36 -1.78 -13.75 35.35
N LYS A 37 -2.99 -13.34 35.78
CA LYS A 37 -4.30 -13.68 35.21
C LYS A 37 -5.30 -12.60 35.61
N PHE A 38 -6.19 -12.20 34.70
CA PHE A 38 -7.37 -11.40 35.02
C PHE A 38 -8.38 -12.24 35.83
N ASP A 39 -9.15 -11.56 36.68
CA ASP A 39 -10.25 -12.20 37.42
C ASP A 39 -11.36 -12.66 36.47
N ASP A 40 -12.12 -13.66 36.90
CA ASP A 40 -13.28 -14.13 36.15
C ASP A 40 -14.50 -13.20 36.36
N ASP A 41 -14.50 -12.34 37.39
CA ASP A 41 -15.45 -11.24 37.59
C ASP A 41 -15.17 -10.05 36.65
N PRO A 42 -16.06 -9.76 35.68
CA PRO A 42 -15.87 -8.65 34.75
C PRO A 42 -15.77 -7.27 35.40
N GLN A 43 -16.29 -7.07 36.62
CA GLN A 43 -16.18 -5.77 37.31
C GLN A 43 -14.75 -5.42 37.69
N GLN A 44 -13.87 -6.42 37.83
CA GLN A 44 -12.46 -6.18 38.17
C GLN A 44 -11.60 -5.84 36.94
N PHE A 45 -12.08 -6.12 35.73
CA PHE A 45 -11.26 -6.13 34.52
C PHE A 45 -10.57 -4.78 34.23
N THR A 46 -11.31 -3.67 34.26
CA THR A 46 -10.78 -2.33 33.94
C THR A 46 -9.69 -1.89 34.93
N SER A 47 -9.92 -2.11 36.22
CA SER A 47 -8.94 -1.78 37.27
C SER A 47 -7.66 -2.62 37.16
N GLN A 48 -7.77 -3.89 36.76
CA GLN A 48 -6.63 -4.77 36.51
C GLN A 48 -5.89 -4.38 35.24
N LEU A 49 -6.62 -4.03 34.17
CA LEU A 49 -6.04 -3.57 32.92
C LEU A 49 -5.26 -2.27 33.11
N GLU A 50 -5.80 -1.32 33.86
CA GLU A 50 -5.14 -0.04 34.19
C GLU A 50 -3.79 -0.28 34.87
N LYS A 51 -3.74 -1.16 35.88
CA LYS A 51 -2.48 -1.55 36.55
C LYS A 51 -1.48 -2.22 35.61
N ILE A 52 -1.95 -2.95 34.60
CA ILE A 52 -1.06 -3.60 33.62
C ILE A 52 -0.43 -2.58 32.69
N VAL A 53 -1.19 -1.57 32.25
CA VAL A 53 -0.73 -0.61 31.25
C VAL A 53 -0.13 0.68 31.83
N GLU A 54 -0.21 0.88 33.15
CA GLU A 54 0.15 2.14 33.83
C GLU A 54 1.51 2.71 33.37
N ASP A 55 2.54 1.88 33.33
CA ASP A 55 3.91 2.29 32.95
C ASP A 55 4.06 2.62 31.45
N ASP A 56 3.22 2.02 30.59
CA ASP A 56 3.27 2.17 29.13
C ASP A 56 2.23 3.18 28.60
N LEU A 57 1.26 3.61 29.43
CA LEU A 57 0.12 4.43 29.02
C LEU A 57 0.52 5.89 28.78
N LYS A 58 0.67 6.24 27.51
CA LYS A 58 1.02 7.60 27.07
C LYS A 58 -0.15 8.57 27.24
N ASN A 59 0.18 9.85 27.45
CA ASN A 59 -0.80 10.93 27.55
C ASN A 59 -1.73 11.05 26.33
N GLU A 60 -1.25 10.69 25.14
CA GLU A 60 -2.05 10.70 23.91
C GLU A 60 -3.12 9.60 23.87
N ASP A 61 -2.92 8.49 24.60
CA ASP A 61 -3.84 7.34 24.62
C ASP A 61 -4.84 7.40 25.79
N LYS A 62 -4.54 8.17 26.85
CA LYS A 62 -5.39 8.32 28.05
C LYS A 62 -6.86 8.61 27.75
N PRO A 63 -7.23 9.56 26.86
CA PRO A 63 -8.64 9.88 26.63
C PRO A 63 -9.45 8.69 26.09
N MET A 64 -8.86 7.87 25.21
CA MET A 64 -9.54 6.69 24.66
C MET A 64 -9.58 5.55 25.68
N PHE A 65 -8.54 5.40 26.49
CA PHE A 65 -8.51 4.42 27.57
C PHE A 65 -9.58 4.72 28.64
N GLU A 66 -9.65 5.96 29.12
CA GLU A 66 -10.67 6.42 30.08
C GLU A 66 -12.09 6.26 29.51
N ARG A 67 -12.27 6.54 28.21
CA ARG A 67 -13.54 6.29 27.52
C ARG A 67 -13.92 4.81 27.54
N PHE A 68 -12.97 3.91 27.32
CA PHE A 68 -13.20 2.47 27.44
C PHE A 68 -13.60 2.07 28.87
N VAL A 69 -12.86 2.51 29.90
CA VAL A 69 -13.15 2.21 31.31
C VAL A 69 -14.57 2.66 31.67
N ASN A 70 -14.89 3.92 31.37
CA ASN A 70 -16.22 4.48 31.62
C ASN A 70 -17.35 3.76 30.88
N PHE A 71 -17.06 3.14 29.73
CA PHE A 71 -18.02 2.38 28.95
C PHE A 71 -18.24 0.98 29.54
N TRP A 72 -17.17 0.30 29.91
CA TRP A 72 -17.20 -1.06 30.44
C TRP A 72 -18.12 -1.19 31.67
N ASP A 73 -18.03 -0.21 32.59
CA ASP A 73 -18.73 -0.19 33.87
C ASP A 73 -20.22 0.24 33.75
N LYS A 74 -20.68 0.67 32.57
CA LYS A 74 -22.07 1.10 32.34
C LYS A 74 -22.92 -0.03 31.79
N ASP A 75 -23.39 -0.93 32.66
CA ASP A 75 -24.11 -2.15 32.29
C ASP A 75 -25.32 -1.97 31.34
N SER A 76 -25.97 -0.80 31.31
CA SER A 76 -27.12 -0.54 30.43
C SER A 76 -26.77 -0.33 28.95
N ILE A 77 -25.50 -0.05 28.63
CA ILE A 77 -25.03 0.22 27.26
C ILE A 77 -23.76 -0.56 26.91
N SER A 78 -23.16 -1.27 27.88
CA SER A 78 -21.90 -2.01 27.78
C SER A 78 -22.02 -3.29 26.95
N PHE A 79 -20.93 -4.05 26.89
CA PHE A 79 -20.89 -5.39 26.31
C PHE A 79 -21.80 -6.36 27.06
N GLU A 80 -22.38 -7.31 26.33
CA GLU A 80 -23.09 -8.45 26.94
C GLU A 80 -22.11 -9.30 27.78
N ILE A 81 -22.63 -10.05 28.75
CA ILE A 81 -21.79 -10.83 29.68
C ILE A 81 -20.86 -11.81 28.94
N ASP A 82 -21.35 -12.46 27.88
CA ASP A 82 -20.56 -13.39 27.08
C ASP A 82 -19.46 -12.68 26.27
N GLN A 83 -19.73 -11.45 25.81
CA GLN A 83 -18.70 -10.62 25.17
C GLN A 83 -17.65 -10.16 26.18
N LYS A 84 -18.05 -9.74 27.39
CA LYS A 84 -17.11 -9.40 28.47
C LYS A 84 -16.20 -10.59 28.80
N ASN A 85 -16.77 -11.79 28.95
CA ASN A 85 -16.02 -13.02 29.18
C ASN A 85 -15.05 -13.34 28.03
N THR A 86 -15.47 -13.14 26.78
CA THR A 86 -14.62 -13.31 25.60
C THR A 86 -13.43 -12.34 25.62
N ILE A 87 -13.66 -11.06 25.93
CA ILE A 87 -12.61 -10.05 26.06
C ILE A 87 -11.61 -10.41 27.16
N ILE A 88 -12.09 -10.89 28.32
CA ILE A 88 -11.24 -11.34 29.43
C ILE A 88 -10.40 -12.56 29.03
N ASN A 89 -11.00 -13.53 28.33
CA ASN A 89 -10.30 -14.73 27.85
C ASN A 89 -9.20 -14.39 26.85
N VAL A 90 -9.48 -13.52 25.88
CA VAL A 90 -8.48 -13.00 24.93
C VAL A 90 -7.37 -12.27 25.69
N SER A 91 -7.74 -11.43 26.66
CA SER A 91 -6.77 -10.67 27.46
C SER A 91 -5.86 -11.58 28.28
N ASN A 92 -6.39 -12.66 28.84
CA ASN A 92 -5.62 -13.70 29.51
C ASN A 92 -4.67 -14.45 28.56
N ALA A 93 -5.08 -14.72 27.31
CA ALA A 93 -4.21 -15.33 26.30
C ALA A 93 -3.08 -14.39 25.89
N LEU A 94 -3.37 -13.09 25.72
CA LEU A 94 -2.36 -12.06 25.48
C LEU A 94 -1.37 -11.96 26.63
N LEU A 95 -1.86 -11.88 27.87
CA LEU A 95 -1.04 -11.72 29.07
C LEU A 95 0.02 -12.82 29.21
N LYS A 96 -0.31 -14.07 28.84
CA LYS A 96 0.63 -15.20 28.83
C LYS A 96 1.81 -14.99 27.87
N LYS A 97 1.61 -14.24 26.79
CA LYS A 97 2.66 -13.89 25.80
C LYS A 97 3.35 -12.56 26.12
N THR A 98 2.83 -11.78 27.06
CA THR A 98 3.32 -10.44 27.38
C THR A 98 4.54 -10.51 28.29
N ILE A 99 5.67 -10.02 27.80
CA ILE A 99 6.95 -10.07 28.53
C ILE A 99 7.32 -8.69 29.08
N VAL A 100 7.39 -7.68 28.21
CA VAL A 100 7.92 -6.34 28.53
C VAL A 100 6.90 -5.23 28.26
N ASN A 101 6.45 -5.06 27.02
CA ASN A 101 5.55 -3.96 26.61
C ASN A 101 4.08 -4.42 26.53
N THR A 102 3.18 -3.57 27.02
CA THR A 102 1.72 -3.79 27.12
C THR A 102 0.90 -3.03 26.06
N SER A 103 1.53 -2.52 24.99
CA SER A 103 0.89 -1.69 23.97
C SER A 103 -0.34 -2.34 23.30
N HIS A 104 -0.37 -3.67 23.13
CA HIS A 104 -1.55 -4.37 22.62
C HIS A 104 -2.77 -4.21 23.53
N PHE A 105 -2.59 -4.10 24.86
CA PHE A 105 -3.69 -3.86 25.79
C PHE A 105 -4.23 -2.43 25.67
N ILE A 106 -3.33 -1.46 25.48
CA ILE A 106 -3.72 -0.07 25.19
C ILE A 106 -4.50 -0.02 23.87
N THR A 107 -4.00 -0.66 22.81
CA THR A 107 -4.67 -0.73 21.51
C THR A 107 -6.00 -1.50 21.58
N LEU A 108 -6.07 -2.58 22.36
CA LEU A 108 -7.32 -3.30 22.63
C LEU A 108 -8.35 -2.38 23.28
N ALA A 109 -8.00 -1.66 24.35
CA ALA A 109 -8.89 -0.68 24.99
C ALA A 109 -9.37 0.40 24.00
N LYS A 110 -8.47 0.89 23.13
CA LYS A 110 -8.82 1.84 22.07
C LYS A 110 -9.85 1.26 21.09
N ILE A 111 -9.68 0.02 20.62
CA ILE A 111 -10.67 -0.66 19.76
C ILE A 111 -12.01 -0.82 20.47
N LEU A 112 -12.00 -1.29 21.73
CA LEU A 112 -13.21 -1.50 22.52
C LEU A 112 -13.96 -0.18 22.77
N SER A 113 -13.25 0.94 22.92
CA SER A 113 -13.85 2.28 23.08
C SER A 113 -14.66 2.76 21.87
N LEU A 114 -14.47 2.16 20.69
CA LEU A 114 -15.21 2.48 19.46
C LEU A 114 -16.59 1.81 19.40
N TYR A 115 -16.82 0.76 20.18
CA TYR A 115 -18.05 -0.04 20.16
C TYR A 115 -19.37 0.76 20.34
N PRO A 116 -19.47 1.77 21.24
CA PRO A 116 -20.74 2.46 21.49
C PRO A 116 -21.23 3.27 20.29
N GLU A 117 -20.29 3.88 19.56
CA GLU A 117 -20.56 4.87 18.52
C GLU A 117 -20.50 4.26 17.11
N SER A 118 -19.86 3.11 16.93
CA SER A 118 -19.67 2.51 15.61
C SER A 118 -20.51 1.25 15.42
N LYS A 119 -21.57 1.37 14.61
CA LYS A 119 -22.33 0.20 14.11
C LYS A 119 -21.40 -0.82 13.48
N LYS A 120 -20.39 -0.36 12.72
CA LYS A 120 -19.45 -1.26 12.06
C LYS A 120 -18.65 -2.09 13.05
N ILE A 121 -18.19 -1.49 14.15
CA ILE A 121 -17.45 -2.20 15.19
C ILE A 121 -18.33 -3.22 15.89
N ARG A 122 -19.60 -2.91 16.15
CA ARG A 122 -20.55 -3.90 16.69
C ARG A 122 -20.69 -5.13 15.80
N GLU A 123 -20.68 -4.95 14.48
CA GLU A 123 -20.75 -6.07 13.53
C GLU A 123 -19.47 -6.93 13.51
N VAL A 124 -18.30 -6.31 13.64
CA VAL A 124 -17.02 -7.00 13.40
C VAL A 124 -16.24 -7.35 14.65
N LEU A 125 -16.67 -6.91 15.85
CA LEU A 125 -15.91 -7.12 17.07
C LEU A 125 -15.77 -8.60 17.45
N ASN A 126 -16.86 -9.37 17.43
CA ASN A 126 -16.83 -10.79 17.78
C ASN A 126 -15.89 -11.60 16.86
N PRO A 127 -16.03 -11.55 15.51
CA PRO A 127 -15.09 -12.28 14.64
C PRO A 127 -13.65 -11.76 14.75
N TRP A 128 -13.46 -10.47 15.08
CA TRP A 128 -12.13 -9.94 15.37
C TRP A 128 -11.52 -10.52 16.66
N LEU A 129 -12.29 -10.61 17.75
CA LEU A 129 -11.86 -11.20 19.02
C LEU A 129 -11.50 -12.68 18.86
N GLU A 130 -12.27 -13.43 18.07
CA GLU A 130 -11.97 -14.83 17.73
C GLU A 130 -10.63 -14.93 16.98
N GLY A 131 -10.41 -14.08 15.97
CA GLY A 131 -9.13 -14.01 15.26
C GLY A 131 -7.96 -13.66 16.18
N LEU A 132 -8.15 -12.69 17.08
CA LEU A 132 -7.13 -12.30 18.06
C LEU A 132 -6.83 -13.44 19.05
N MET A 133 -7.84 -14.19 19.48
CA MET A 133 -7.67 -15.37 20.36
C MET A 133 -6.80 -16.44 19.69
N LEU A 134 -7.03 -16.72 18.41
CA LEU A 134 -6.21 -17.68 17.66
C LEU A 134 -4.74 -17.24 17.61
N LEU A 135 -4.50 -15.95 17.33
CA LEU A 135 -3.14 -15.40 17.30
C LEU A 135 -2.48 -15.47 18.68
N ALA A 136 -3.23 -15.12 19.73
CA ALA A 136 -2.76 -15.10 21.10
C ALA A 136 -2.49 -16.51 21.68
N THR A 137 -3.10 -17.55 21.12
CA THR A 137 -2.89 -18.95 21.54
C THR A 137 -1.90 -19.73 20.66
N ASN A 138 -1.51 -19.18 19.50
CA ASN A 138 -0.56 -19.82 18.61
C ASN A 138 0.89 -19.50 19.01
N ASP A 139 1.63 -20.51 19.48
CA ASP A 139 3.03 -20.37 19.93
C ASP A 139 4.01 -19.90 18.84
N LYS A 140 3.67 -20.10 17.56
CA LYS A 140 4.49 -19.64 16.42
C LYS A 140 4.34 -18.15 16.15
N ILE A 141 3.31 -17.50 16.70
CA ILE A 141 3.06 -16.06 16.54
C ILE A 141 3.67 -15.31 17.72
N SER A 142 4.64 -14.44 17.41
CA SER A 142 5.28 -13.55 18.39
C SER A 142 4.36 -12.42 18.84
N ILE A 143 4.55 -11.93 20.06
CA ILE A 143 3.81 -10.76 20.57
C ILE A 143 3.96 -9.51 19.70
N ALA A 144 5.11 -9.32 19.03
CA ALA A 144 5.32 -8.21 18.10
C ALA A 144 4.37 -8.24 16.88
N LYS A 145 4.09 -9.43 16.34
CA LYS A 145 3.12 -9.62 15.26
C LYS A 145 1.69 -9.34 15.74
N ILE A 146 1.36 -9.72 16.97
CA ILE A 146 0.07 -9.42 17.60
C ILE A 146 -0.10 -7.91 17.80
N ASN A 147 0.91 -7.22 18.33
CA ASN A 147 0.89 -5.76 18.47
C ASN A 147 0.62 -5.09 17.11
N ARG A 148 1.33 -5.49 16.07
CA ARG A 148 1.13 -4.96 14.72
C ARG A 148 -0.27 -5.24 14.18
N PHE A 149 -0.79 -6.44 14.41
CA PHE A 149 -2.16 -6.81 14.06
C PHE A 149 -3.18 -5.93 14.79
N THR A 150 -3.04 -5.72 16.10
CA THR A 150 -3.94 -4.86 16.88
C THR A 150 -3.85 -3.40 16.44
N ASP A 151 -2.65 -2.89 16.16
CA ASP A 151 -2.44 -1.50 15.72
C ASP A 151 -3.05 -1.25 14.34
N ASN A 152 -2.83 -2.15 13.39
CA ASN A 152 -3.48 -2.09 12.07
C ASN A 152 -5.00 -2.28 12.19
N SER A 153 -5.50 -3.10 13.12
CA SER A 153 -6.94 -3.25 13.37
C SER A 153 -7.56 -1.95 13.87
N TYR A 154 -6.92 -1.29 14.85
CA TYR A 154 -7.38 0.01 15.32
C TYR A 154 -7.38 1.07 14.21
N ALA A 155 -6.34 1.08 13.36
CA ALA A 155 -6.26 1.96 12.21
C ALA A 155 -7.36 1.68 11.16
N LEU A 156 -7.68 0.41 10.90
CA LEU A 156 -8.75 0.01 10.00
C LEU A 156 -10.10 0.46 10.55
N PHE A 157 -10.34 0.23 11.83
CA PHE A 157 -11.60 0.48 12.51
C PHE A 157 -11.89 1.98 12.73
N SER A 158 -10.85 2.79 12.93
CA SER A 158 -10.99 4.23 13.16
C SER A 158 -10.84 5.06 11.89
N GLN A 159 -10.02 4.62 10.92
CA GLN A 159 -9.55 5.45 9.81
C GLN A 159 -9.62 4.75 8.44
N ASN A 160 -10.11 3.50 8.37
CA ASN A 160 -10.08 2.66 7.17
C ASN A 160 -8.67 2.41 6.63
N VAL A 161 -7.64 2.48 7.48
CA VAL A 161 -6.24 2.21 7.12
C VAL A 161 -5.92 0.75 7.37
N LEU A 162 -5.53 0.01 6.32
CA LEU A 162 -5.24 -1.42 6.39
C LEU A 162 -3.87 -1.71 6.98
N VAL A 163 -2.86 -0.94 6.56
CA VAL A 163 -1.46 -1.09 7.00
C VAL A 163 -0.84 0.29 7.16
N ILE A 164 -0.20 0.49 8.32
CA ILE A 164 0.64 1.67 8.60
C ILE A 164 2.11 1.28 8.50
N ASN A 165 2.87 2.05 7.72
CA ASN A 165 4.33 2.06 7.77
C ASN A 165 4.84 3.47 8.09
N PRO A 166 6.08 3.64 8.60
CA PRO A 166 6.63 4.96 8.88
C PRO A 166 6.69 5.91 7.66
N ALA A 167 6.80 5.35 6.45
CA ALA A 167 6.97 6.11 5.21
C ALA A 167 5.69 6.27 4.37
N PHE A 168 4.70 5.39 4.53
CA PHE A 168 3.46 5.37 3.74
C PHE A 168 2.41 4.51 4.43
N SER A 169 1.15 4.65 4.01
CA SER A 169 0.04 3.82 4.48
C SER A 169 -0.82 3.35 3.32
N TRP A 170 -1.48 2.20 3.52
CA TRP A 170 -2.53 1.69 2.62
C TRP A 170 -3.90 1.87 3.28
N LYS A 171 -4.86 2.45 2.57
CA LYS A 171 -6.23 2.68 3.07
C LYS A 171 -7.31 2.31 2.05
N ALA A 172 -8.47 1.94 2.58
CA ALA A 172 -9.74 1.90 1.87
C ALA A 172 -10.44 3.25 2.00
N ASN A 173 -11.29 3.61 1.04
CA ASN A 173 -12.09 4.84 1.12
C ASN A 173 -13.40 4.70 1.92
N ASN A 174 -13.75 3.49 2.34
CA ASN A 174 -14.97 3.19 3.08
C ASN A 174 -14.74 2.03 4.06
N ASN A 175 -15.75 1.73 4.87
CA ASN A 175 -15.75 0.66 5.87
C ASN A 175 -16.62 -0.55 5.45
N ASN A 176 -16.86 -0.73 4.15
CA ASN A 176 -17.68 -1.82 3.62
C ASN A 176 -16.87 -3.13 3.52
N PHE A 177 -16.42 -3.62 4.68
CA PHE A 177 -15.67 -4.86 4.79
C PHE A 177 -16.33 -5.88 5.70
N SER A 178 -16.07 -7.17 5.52
CA SER A 178 -16.43 -8.23 6.48
C SER A 178 -15.18 -8.93 6.97
N LEU A 179 -15.18 -9.32 8.24
CA LEU A 179 -14.14 -10.16 8.82
C LEU A 179 -14.60 -11.60 8.70
N ASN A 180 -13.72 -12.46 8.23
CA ASN A 180 -14.02 -13.87 8.03
C ASN A 180 -12.91 -14.70 8.65
N PHE A 181 -13.32 -15.88 9.12
CA PHE A 181 -12.46 -16.84 9.75
C PHE A 181 -12.87 -18.24 9.29
N SER A 182 -12.01 -18.88 8.50
CA SER A 182 -12.13 -20.31 8.17
C SER A 182 -10.86 -21.02 8.62
N ASP A 183 -9.89 -21.16 7.71
CA ASP A 183 -8.55 -21.69 7.99
C ASP A 183 -7.54 -20.56 8.25
N ASP A 184 -7.81 -19.38 7.68
CA ASP A 184 -7.03 -18.15 7.83
C ASP A 184 -7.94 -16.97 8.22
N PHE A 185 -7.38 -15.98 8.93
CA PHE A 185 -8.04 -14.71 9.21
C PHE A 185 -7.88 -13.76 8.02
N TYR A 186 -8.99 -13.32 7.41
CA TYR A 186 -8.98 -12.37 6.31
C TYR A 186 -10.17 -11.41 6.34
N ILE A 187 -10.02 -10.30 5.61
CA ILE A 187 -10.99 -9.22 5.54
C ILE A 187 -11.41 -9.02 4.09
N ASP A 188 -12.68 -9.26 3.77
CA ASP A 188 -13.22 -9.06 2.43
C ASP A 188 -13.79 -7.65 2.29
N PHE A 189 -13.43 -6.96 1.22
CA PHE A 189 -13.92 -5.65 0.82
C PHE A 189 -14.75 -5.80 -0.45
N SER A 190 -16.00 -5.34 -0.41
CA SER A 190 -16.93 -5.46 -1.54
C SER A 190 -16.57 -4.53 -2.69
N GLU A 191 -16.74 -3.22 -2.54
CA GLU A 191 -16.29 -2.20 -3.48
C GLU A 191 -15.59 -1.08 -2.73
N THR A 192 -14.34 -0.81 -3.07
CA THR A 192 -13.53 0.23 -2.42
C THR A 192 -12.48 0.82 -3.36
N ASN A 193 -11.99 2.01 -3.01
CA ASN A 193 -10.76 2.54 -3.58
C ASN A 193 -9.61 2.18 -2.66
N LEU A 194 -8.70 1.33 -3.15
CA LEU A 194 -7.48 1.01 -2.43
C LEU A 194 -6.42 2.08 -2.74
N THR A 195 -5.97 2.81 -1.73
CA THR A 195 -5.04 3.92 -1.87
C THR A 195 -3.76 3.67 -1.07
N CYS A 196 -2.60 3.72 -1.73
CA CYS A 196 -1.33 3.88 -1.04
C CYS A 196 -0.94 5.36 -1.07
N PHE A 197 -0.55 5.93 0.06
CA PHE A 197 -0.23 7.34 0.15
C PHE A 197 0.89 7.63 1.14
N ASN A 198 1.59 8.73 0.91
CA ASN A 198 2.48 9.37 1.87
C ASN A 198 2.19 10.88 1.93
N LYS A 199 3.09 11.66 2.56
CA LYS A 199 2.91 13.12 2.70
C LYS A 199 2.93 13.91 1.39
N THR A 200 3.42 13.33 0.31
CA THR A 200 3.71 14.04 -0.95
C THR A 200 2.98 13.49 -2.17
N ASP A 201 2.49 12.26 -2.10
CA ASP A 201 1.98 11.54 -3.28
C ASP A 201 1.04 10.39 -2.88
N SER A 202 0.24 9.93 -3.84
CA SER A 202 -0.67 8.79 -3.68
C SER A 202 -0.91 8.05 -4.99
N ILE A 203 -1.10 6.74 -4.89
CA ILE A 203 -1.56 5.87 -5.98
C ILE A 203 -2.88 5.23 -5.57
N VAL A 204 -3.78 5.05 -6.53
CA VAL A 204 -5.17 4.62 -6.27
C VAL A 204 -5.59 3.56 -7.28
N ILE A 205 -6.14 2.47 -6.78
CA ILE A 205 -6.96 1.53 -7.57
C ILE A 205 -8.41 1.83 -7.22
N GLN A 206 -9.14 2.44 -8.16
CA GLN A 206 -10.52 2.87 -8.00
C GLN A 206 -11.49 1.69 -8.19
N SER A 207 -12.58 1.63 -7.42
CA SER A 207 -13.67 0.65 -7.55
C SER A 207 -13.19 -0.81 -7.70
N THR A 208 -12.29 -1.22 -6.80
CA THR A 208 -11.81 -2.61 -6.73
C THR A 208 -12.54 -3.37 -5.63
N THR A 209 -12.58 -4.69 -5.80
CA THR A 209 -12.97 -5.64 -4.76
C THR A 209 -11.70 -6.31 -4.27
N GLY A 210 -11.65 -6.77 -3.02
CA GLY A 210 -10.48 -7.54 -2.62
C GLY A 210 -10.50 -8.11 -1.22
N ARG A 211 -9.54 -8.99 -0.99
CA ARG A 211 -9.33 -9.71 0.26
C ARG A 211 -8.00 -9.31 0.86
N PHE A 212 -8.03 -8.77 2.07
CA PHE A 212 -6.84 -8.43 2.84
C PHE A 212 -6.51 -9.57 3.81
N PHE A 213 -5.26 -10.00 3.82
CA PHE A 213 -4.69 -10.97 4.75
C PHE A 213 -3.73 -10.23 5.71
N PRO A 214 -4.18 -9.81 6.91
CA PRO A 214 -3.42 -8.92 7.78
C PRO A 214 -2.11 -9.52 8.33
N LEU A 215 -2.03 -10.84 8.43
CA LEU A 215 -0.83 -11.54 8.91
C LEU A 215 0.27 -11.67 7.86
N GLU A 216 -0.11 -11.57 6.59
CA GLU A 216 0.78 -11.64 5.44
C GLU A 216 1.06 -10.27 4.82
N ASP A 217 0.35 -9.23 5.27
CA ASP A 217 0.34 -7.90 4.63
C ASP A 217 0.00 -7.97 3.14
N LYS A 218 -0.92 -8.86 2.79
CA LYS A 218 -1.22 -9.21 1.40
C LYS A 218 -2.64 -8.79 1.05
N TRP A 219 -2.80 -8.13 -0.09
CA TRP A 219 -4.09 -7.81 -0.70
C TRP A 219 -4.26 -8.61 -1.98
N GLU A 220 -5.29 -9.44 -2.05
CA GLU A 220 -5.74 -10.11 -3.28
C GLU A 220 -6.91 -9.32 -3.86
N GLY A 221 -6.66 -8.59 -4.93
CA GLY A 221 -7.61 -7.69 -5.56
C GLY A 221 -8.20 -8.25 -6.85
N LYS A 222 -9.43 -7.81 -7.16
CA LYS A 222 -10.10 -8.10 -8.42
C LYS A 222 -10.84 -6.87 -8.93
N GLY A 223 -10.71 -6.61 -10.23
CA GLY A 223 -11.27 -5.44 -10.88
C GLY A 223 -10.54 -4.16 -10.50
N GLY A 224 -11.13 -3.04 -10.89
CA GLY A 224 -10.67 -1.71 -10.52
C GLY A 224 -9.99 -0.97 -11.67
N LYS A 225 -9.86 0.34 -11.49
CA LYS A 225 -9.39 1.29 -12.50
C LYS A 225 -8.19 2.08 -11.97
N VAL A 226 -7.16 2.17 -12.78
CA VAL A 226 -5.94 2.96 -12.53
C VAL A 226 -5.84 4.03 -13.60
N THR A 227 -5.54 5.27 -13.21
CA THR A 227 -5.59 6.44 -14.10
C THR A 227 -4.24 7.13 -14.18
N TRP A 228 -4.03 7.92 -15.23
CA TRP A 228 -2.84 8.74 -15.41
C TRP A 228 -3.02 10.19 -14.92
N LEU A 229 -3.91 10.41 -13.95
CA LEU A 229 -4.18 11.73 -13.35
C LEU A 229 -2.93 12.44 -12.84
N ARG A 230 -1.97 11.68 -12.28
CA ARG A 230 -0.67 12.23 -11.81
C ARG A 230 0.12 12.89 -12.93
N SER A 231 -0.06 12.43 -14.17
CA SER A 231 0.53 12.98 -15.39
C SER A 231 -0.38 14.01 -16.09
N ASN A 232 -1.45 14.46 -15.42
CA ASN A 232 -2.43 15.44 -15.92
C ASN A 232 -3.20 14.99 -17.16
N PHE A 233 -3.44 13.68 -17.30
CA PHE A 233 -4.31 13.13 -18.34
C PHE A 233 -5.74 12.89 -17.83
N PRO A 234 -6.78 13.10 -18.67
CA PRO A 234 -8.16 12.83 -18.30
C PRO A 234 -8.38 11.36 -17.95
N GLU A 235 -9.08 11.12 -16.84
CA GLU A 235 -9.25 9.77 -16.28
C GLU A 235 -10.21 8.89 -17.09
N ASP A 236 -10.99 9.45 -18.00
CA ASP A 236 -11.85 8.76 -18.97
C ASP A 236 -11.17 8.54 -20.33
N GLU A 237 -10.03 9.16 -20.60
CA GLU A 237 -9.29 9.01 -21.85
C GLU A 237 -8.09 8.06 -21.71
N ILE A 238 -7.37 8.10 -20.58
CA ILE A 238 -6.18 7.28 -20.34
C ILE A 238 -6.25 6.58 -19.00
N PHE A 239 -6.51 5.27 -19.05
CA PHE A 239 -6.68 4.43 -17.86
C PHE A 239 -6.39 2.95 -18.15
N ALA A 240 -6.18 2.17 -17.10
CA ALA A 240 -6.14 0.72 -17.17
C ALA A 240 -7.23 0.11 -16.28
N THR A 241 -7.90 -0.94 -16.75
CA THR A 241 -8.76 -1.78 -15.92
C THR A 241 -8.04 -3.08 -15.56
N LEU A 242 -8.09 -3.44 -14.29
CA LEU A 242 -7.34 -4.57 -13.73
C LEU A 242 -8.22 -5.82 -13.70
N SER A 243 -7.62 -6.99 -13.95
CA SER A 243 -8.27 -8.30 -13.76
C SER A 243 -8.12 -8.77 -12.31
N SER A 244 -7.24 -9.73 -12.03
CA SER A 244 -6.89 -10.15 -10.67
C SER A 244 -5.42 -9.83 -10.40
N TYR A 245 -5.08 -9.46 -9.17
CA TYR A 245 -3.73 -9.03 -8.81
C TYR A 245 -3.48 -9.22 -7.31
N SER A 246 -2.21 -9.33 -6.93
CA SER A 246 -1.78 -9.45 -5.53
C SER A 246 -0.83 -8.31 -5.18
N ILE A 247 -1.03 -7.67 -4.04
CA ILE A 247 -0.20 -6.56 -3.54
C ILE A 247 0.40 -6.94 -2.20
N ASN A 248 1.72 -6.79 -2.08
CA ASN A 248 2.41 -6.74 -0.80
C ASN A 248 2.30 -5.32 -0.22
N LEU A 249 1.44 -5.15 0.78
CA LEU A 249 1.15 -3.88 1.46
C LEU A 249 2.31 -3.37 2.33
N MET A 250 3.41 -4.13 2.45
CA MET A 250 4.69 -3.65 2.99
C MET A 250 5.51 -2.85 1.98
N ARG A 251 5.02 -2.67 0.76
CA ARG A 251 5.65 -1.86 -0.28
C ARG A 251 4.72 -0.71 -0.66
N ASN A 252 5.30 0.38 -1.15
CA ASN A 252 4.57 1.54 -1.66
C ASN A 252 4.36 1.46 -3.18
N GLU A 253 4.36 0.25 -3.72
CA GLU A 253 4.24 -0.08 -5.13
C GLU A 253 3.40 -1.34 -5.31
N TYR A 254 2.83 -1.50 -6.49
CA TYR A 254 2.20 -2.75 -6.91
C TYR A 254 2.43 -2.99 -8.41
N GLU A 255 2.27 -4.24 -8.80
CA GLU A 255 2.27 -4.68 -10.19
C GLU A 255 1.00 -5.51 -10.44
N ALA A 256 0.41 -5.38 -11.63
CA ALA A 256 -0.65 -6.26 -12.10
C ALA A 256 -0.34 -6.70 -13.52
N ASP A 257 -0.32 -8.01 -13.76
CA ASP A 257 0.09 -8.59 -15.04
C ASP A 257 -1.03 -8.59 -16.08
N SER A 258 -2.28 -8.58 -15.63
CA SER A 258 -3.44 -8.73 -16.50
C SER A 258 -4.30 -7.46 -16.45
N VAL A 259 -3.94 -6.47 -17.26
CA VAL A 259 -4.70 -5.22 -17.39
C VAL A 259 -5.09 -4.92 -18.83
N MET A 260 -6.25 -4.29 -19.00
CA MET A 260 -6.67 -3.70 -20.27
C MET A 260 -6.41 -2.21 -20.22
N PHE A 261 -5.44 -1.74 -20.99
CA PHE A 261 -5.04 -0.35 -21.05
C PHE A 261 -5.72 0.38 -22.21
N THR A 262 -6.38 1.49 -21.89
CA THR A 262 -7.05 2.39 -22.83
C THR A 262 -6.26 3.68 -22.90
N ASN A 263 -5.98 4.15 -24.12
CA ASN A 263 -5.44 5.47 -24.38
C ASN A 263 -6.09 6.03 -25.65
N LEU A 264 -7.08 6.90 -25.46
CA LEU A 264 -7.92 7.44 -26.54
C LEU A 264 -7.20 8.46 -27.42
N ASP A 265 -6.03 8.99 -27.02
CA ASP A 265 -5.22 9.86 -27.88
C ASP A 265 -4.72 9.08 -29.12
N TYR A 266 -4.59 7.76 -29.01
CA TYR A 266 -3.84 6.94 -29.97
C TYR A 266 -4.56 5.67 -30.41
N PHE A 267 -5.50 5.15 -29.60
CA PHE A 267 -6.13 3.85 -29.82
C PHE A 267 -7.64 3.89 -29.61
N SER A 268 -8.37 3.18 -30.48
CA SER A 268 -9.81 2.96 -30.32
C SER A 268 -10.15 1.69 -29.53
N GLN A 269 -9.17 0.80 -29.31
CA GLN A 269 -9.34 -0.47 -28.61
C GLN A 269 -8.29 -0.61 -27.50
N PRO A 270 -8.65 -1.15 -26.32
CA PRO A 270 -7.68 -1.36 -25.26
C PRO A 270 -6.66 -2.45 -25.61
N ALA A 271 -5.46 -2.36 -25.05
CA ALA A 271 -4.45 -3.40 -25.17
C ALA A 271 -4.21 -4.14 -23.86
N LEU A 272 -4.03 -5.46 -23.99
CA LEU A 272 -3.60 -6.31 -22.90
C LEU A 272 -2.12 -6.09 -22.60
N GLY A 273 -1.81 -5.95 -21.32
CA GLY A 273 -0.44 -5.82 -20.85
C GLY A 273 -0.36 -5.85 -19.34
N ARG A 274 0.80 -5.44 -18.83
CA ARG A 274 1.09 -5.32 -17.40
C ARG A 274 1.23 -3.87 -16.99
N ILE A 275 0.84 -3.55 -15.76
CA ILE A 275 1.04 -2.25 -15.13
C ILE A 275 1.91 -2.35 -13.89
N LYS A 276 2.68 -1.30 -13.62
CA LYS A 276 3.35 -1.04 -12.36
C LYS A 276 3.03 0.36 -11.91
N ASP A 277 2.69 0.54 -10.64
CA ASP A 277 2.50 1.87 -10.06
C ASP A 277 3.22 1.96 -8.72
N LYS A 278 3.68 3.17 -8.40
CA LYS A 278 4.51 3.43 -7.24
C LYS A 278 4.32 4.86 -6.75
N VAL A 279 4.20 4.97 -5.43
CA VAL A 279 4.27 6.27 -4.74
C VAL A 279 5.69 6.80 -4.88
N VAL A 280 5.86 7.88 -5.63
CA VAL A 280 7.13 8.57 -5.84
C VAL A 280 6.93 10.07 -5.74
N ARG A 281 7.91 10.75 -5.15
CA ARG A 281 7.88 12.21 -5.13
C ARG A 281 8.11 12.73 -6.54
N ALA A 282 7.09 13.36 -7.12
CA ALA A 282 7.20 14.09 -8.37
C ALA A 282 6.98 15.59 -8.11
N SER A 283 7.79 16.43 -8.73
CA SER A 283 7.67 17.89 -8.60
C SER A 283 6.72 18.52 -9.61
N LYS A 284 6.56 17.88 -10.77
CA LYS A 284 5.73 18.36 -11.89
C LYS A 284 5.10 17.17 -12.65
N PRO A 285 3.91 17.33 -13.24
CA PRO A 285 3.25 16.25 -13.99
C PRO A 285 4.11 15.62 -15.09
N GLU A 286 4.92 16.41 -15.80
CA GLU A 286 5.76 15.94 -16.91
C GLU A 286 6.99 15.14 -16.45
N SER A 287 7.28 15.19 -15.14
CA SER A 287 8.36 14.40 -14.51
C SER A 287 7.85 13.11 -13.86
N VAL A 288 6.53 12.86 -13.91
CA VAL A 288 5.93 11.65 -13.37
C VAL A 288 6.28 10.48 -14.28
N VAL A 289 6.77 9.40 -13.68
CA VAL A 289 7.18 8.16 -14.36
C VAL A 289 6.27 6.97 -14.04
N TYR A 290 5.23 7.17 -13.21
CA TYR A 290 4.26 6.15 -12.84
C TYR A 290 2.81 6.64 -13.07
N PRO A 291 1.87 5.77 -13.47
CA PRO A 291 2.07 4.34 -13.70
C PRO A 291 2.91 4.04 -14.96
N GLU A 292 3.52 2.87 -14.97
CA GLU A 292 4.17 2.26 -16.13
C GLU A 292 3.26 1.16 -16.69
N PHE A 293 2.97 1.18 -17.99
CA PHE A 293 2.25 0.12 -18.68
C PHE A 293 3.09 -0.43 -19.83
N TYR A 294 3.10 -1.75 -20.02
CA TYR A 294 3.77 -2.41 -21.14
C TYR A 294 2.82 -3.41 -21.82
N THR A 295 2.67 -3.31 -23.14
CA THR A 295 1.90 -4.31 -23.91
C THR A 295 2.60 -5.66 -23.94
N TYR A 296 1.82 -6.75 -24.00
CA TYR A 296 2.39 -8.07 -24.26
C TYR A 296 2.68 -8.32 -25.73
N THR A 297 1.86 -7.76 -26.61
CA THR A 297 2.02 -7.94 -28.04
C THR A 297 3.10 -6.99 -28.55
N GLN A 298 4.07 -7.56 -29.29
CA GLN A 298 5.17 -6.82 -29.89
C GLN A 298 4.78 -6.04 -31.15
N ARG A 299 3.57 -6.26 -31.69
CA ARG A 299 3.05 -5.63 -32.91
C ARG A 299 1.56 -5.33 -32.81
N HIS A 300 1.23 -4.06 -32.68
CA HIS A 300 -0.09 -3.49 -32.87
C HIS A 300 -0.07 -2.70 -34.16
N ARG A 301 -0.86 -3.12 -35.15
CA ARG A 301 -1.04 -2.36 -36.39
C ARG A 301 -2.18 -1.36 -36.21
N ILE A 302 -1.83 -0.10 -36.10
CA ILE A 302 -2.74 1.04 -36.01
C ILE A 302 -2.76 1.72 -37.37
N LYS A 303 -3.91 1.69 -38.04
CA LYS A 303 -4.09 2.44 -39.28
C LYS A 303 -4.58 3.85 -38.98
N ASN A 304 -4.12 4.81 -39.77
CA ASN A 304 -4.48 6.21 -39.62
C ASN A 304 -4.33 6.70 -38.16
N PHE A 305 -3.19 6.35 -37.54
CA PHE A 305 -2.78 6.88 -36.24
C PHE A 305 -2.78 8.41 -36.27
N PHE A 306 -2.26 8.98 -37.36
CA PHE A 306 -2.67 10.28 -37.87
C PHE A 306 -3.26 10.09 -39.27
N GLU A 307 -3.93 11.09 -39.84
CA GLU A 307 -4.49 10.96 -41.19
C GLU A 307 -3.40 10.55 -42.20
N GLY A 308 -3.51 9.38 -42.82
CA GLY A 308 -2.50 8.87 -43.76
C GLY A 308 -1.18 8.41 -43.13
N VAL A 309 -1.10 8.29 -41.80
CA VAL A 309 0.07 7.78 -41.08
C VAL A 309 -0.34 6.51 -40.30
N ASP A 310 0.25 5.38 -40.66
CA ASP A 310 0.04 4.11 -39.96
C ASP A 310 1.22 3.84 -39.00
N PHE A 311 0.95 3.15 -37.89
CA PHE A 311 1.95 2.65 -36.95
C PHE A 311 1.85 1.12 -36.83
N ASP A 312 2.98 0.44 -36.76
CA ASP A 312 3.07 -1.01 -36.52
C ASP A 312 4.23 -1.33 -35.58
N GLY A 313 3.92 -1.66 -34.33
CA GLY A 313 4.89 -2.00 -33.30
C GLY A 313 4.24 -2.26 -31.94
N GLY A 314 5.04 -2.65 -30.95
CA GLY A 314 4.61 -2.73 -29.56
C GLY A 314 4.58 -1.34 -28.95
N TYR A 315 4.08 -1.19 -27.73
CA TYR A 315 4.18 0.09 -27.05
C TYR A 315 4.16 -0.03 -25.53
N TYR A 316 4.57 1.03 -24.89
CA TYR A 316 4.51 1.18 -23.45
C TYR A 316 4.27 2.64 -23.09
N MET A 317 3.76 2.89 -21.89
CA MET A 317 3.54 4.23 -21.35
C MET A 317 4.22 4.32 -20.00
N ILE A 318 5.07 5.32 -19.80
CA ILE A 318 5.78 5.58 -18.54
C ILE A 318 5.38 6.98 -18.09
N GLY A 319 4.51 7.06 -17.09
CA GLY A 319 3.91 8.31 -16.64
C GLY A 319 3.43 9.16 -17.81
N SER A 320 4.03 10.32 -18.04
CA SER A 320 3.59 11.23 -19.10
C SER A 320 4.03 10.86 -20.53
N GLN A 321 4.83 9.81 -20.71
CA GLN A 321 5.47 9.48 -21.99
C GLN A 321 4.86 8.23 -22.62
N PHE A 322 4.32 8.38 -23.83
CA PHE A 322 3.87 7.27 -24.67
C PHE A 322 4.96 6.88 -25.66
N VAL A 323 5.31 5.59 -25.72
CA VAL A 323 6.46 5.11 -26.46
C VAL A 323 6.11 3.91 -27.33
N GLY A 324 6.31 4.07 -28.64
CA GLY A 324 6.31 2.96 -29.59
C GLY A 324 7.61 2.19 -29.50
N SER A 325 7.52 0.87 -29.56
CA SER A 325 8.64 -0.03 -29.32
C SER A 325 8.73 -1.12 -30.38
N GLY A 326 9.96 -1.46 -30.73
CA GLY A 326 10.31 -2.60 -31.56
C GLY A 326 11.68 -3.15 -31.16
N THR A 327 12.11 -4.22 -31.80
CA THR A 327 13.43 -4.81 -31.59
C THR A 327 14.36 -4.51 -32.75
N ARG A 328 15.60 -5.00 -32.69
CA ARG A 328 16.54 -4.89 -33.81
C ARG A 328 16.07 -5.74 -35.01
N GLU A 329 15.53 -6.91 -34.72
CA GLU A 329 15.05 -7.90 -35.68
C GLU A 329 13.67 -7.53 -36.21
N ASN A 330 12.81 -6.97 -35.35
CA ASN A 330 11.44 -6.56 -35.65
C ASN A 330 11.23 -5.09 -35.21
N PRO A 331 11.74 -4.11 -35.98
CA PRO A 331 11.59 -2.70 -35.63
C PRO A 331 10.12 -2.26 -35.69
N ALA A 332 9.78 -1.24 -34.91
CA ALA A 332 8.53 -0.53 -35.06
C ALA A 332 8.56 0.26 -36.37
N VAL A 333 7.42 0.35 -37.04
CA VAL A 333 7.28 0.95 -38.37
C VAL A 333 6.29 2.11 -38.28
N ILE A 334 6.67 3.25 -38.87
CA ILE A 334 5.74 4.31 -39.25
C ILE A 334 5.68 4.31 -40.78
N GLU A 335 4.47 4.29 -41.31
CA GLU A 335 4.21 4.31 -42.75
C GLU A 335 3.35 5.52 -43.10
N ILE A 336 3.91 6.44 -43.87
CA ILE A 336 3.27 7.69 -44.28
C ILE A 336 2.85 7.55 -45.75
N LYS A 337 1.57 7.86 -45.99
CA LYS A 337 0.96 7.85 -47.31
C LYS A 337 0.85 9.26 -47.85
N ARG A 338 1.08 9.40 -49.15
CA ARG A 338 0.81 10.61 -49.93
C ARG A 338 -0.12 10.22 -51.06
N ASP A 339 -1.24 10.92 -51.22
CA ASP A 339 -2.28 10.59 -52.22
C ASP A 339 -2.75 9.12 -52.13
N ASN A 340 -2.95 8.63 -50.90
CA ASN A 340 -3.30 7.23 -50.58
C ASN A 340 -2.29 6.17 -51.02
N LYS A 341 -1.07 6.54 -51.42
CA LYS A 341 0.02 5.62 -51.77
C LYS A 341 1.14 5.70 -50.75
N GLU A 342 1.79 4.57 -50.48
CA GLU A 342 3.01 4.51 -49.66
C GLU A 342 4.04 5.48 -50.20
N PHE A 343 4.50 6.42 -49.36
CA PHE A 343 5.48 7.42 -49.74
C PHE A 343 6.74 7.33 -48.89
N LEU A 344 6.59 7.17 -47.58
CA LEU A 344 7.70 7.11 -46.66
C LEU A 344 7.49 6.00 -45.63
N ARG A 345 8.49 5.13 -45.51
CA ARG A 345 8.56 4.11 -44.48
C ARG A 345 9.73 4.39 -43.54
N VAL A 346 9.45 4.43 -42.25
CA VAL A 346 10.39 4.76 -41.18
C VAL A 346 10.44 3.60 -40.19
N GLU A 347 11.62 3.11 -39.88
CA GLU A 347 11.81 1.98 -38.97
C GLU A 347 12.76 2.33 -37.84
N ALA A 348 12.31 2.14 -36.61
CA ALA A 348 13.10 2.43 -35.42
C ALA A 348 12.81 1.43 -34.30
N LYS A 349 13.74 1.33 -33.35
CA LYS A 349 13.50 0.59 -32.10
C LYS A 349 12.53 1.32 -31.17
N THR A 350 12.53 2.64 -31.22
CA THR A 350 11.77 3.48 -30.31
C THR A 350 11.22 4.68 -31.06
N TYR A 351 9.94 4.98 -30.80
CA TYR A 351 9.29 6.23 -31.18
C TYR A 351 8.73 6.90 -29.93
N ILE A 352 9.01 8.17 -29.73
CA ILE A 352 8.39 8.97 -28.68
C ILE A 352 7.20 9.70 -29.28
N PHE A 353 6.02 9.50 -28.69
CA PHE A 353 4.79 10.16 -29.11
C PHE A 353 4.42 11.27 -28.13
N ARG A 354 4.00 12.41 -28.67
CA ARG A 354 3.46 13.55 -27.90
C ARG A 354 2.32 14.18 -28.69
N ARG A 355 1.06 13.81 -28.40
CA ARG A 355 -0.22 14.29 -28.99
C ARG A 355 -0.22 14.48 -30.51
N GLN A 356 0.48 15.49 -31.03
CA GLN A 356 0.56 15.82 -32.46
C GLN A 356 1.93 15.52 -33.08
N THR A 357 2.87 14.95 -32.33
CA THR A 357 4.23 14.68 -32.82
C THR A 357 4.66 13.25 -32.53
N VAL A 358 5.40 12.68 -33.47
CA VAL A 358 6.11 11.42 -33.29
C VAL A 358 7.55 11.59 -33.73
N MET A 359 8.49 11.11 -32.92
CA MET A 359 9.92 11.31 -33.17
C MET A 359 10.75 10.08 -32.84
N SER A 360 11.87 9.95 -33.55
CA SER A 360 12.93 8.99 -33.25
C SER A 360 14.28 9.63 -33.58
N ASN A 361 15.25 9.48 -32.68
CA ASN A 361 16.61 9.99 -32.91
C ASN A 361 17.42 9.07 -33.84
N TYR A 362 16.93 7.85 -34.11
CA TYR A 362 17.64 6.91 -34.96
C TYR A 362 16.65 5.98 -35.68
N ALA A 363 16.37 6.30 -36.92
CA ALA A 363 15.44 5.58 -37.77
C ALA A 363 16.03 5.27 -39.15
N ARG A 364 15.78 4.05 -39.64
CA ARG A 364 15.99 3.72 -41.04
C ARG A 364 14.86 4.35 -41.84
N VAL A 365 15.21 5.14 -42.84
CA VAL A 365 14.27 5.90 -43.67
C VAL A 365 14.29 5.33 -45.08
N ARG A 366 13.12 5.11 -45.67
CA ARG A 366 12.96 4.77 -47.08
C ARG A 366 11.83 5.59 -47.70
N PHE A 367 12.18 6.47 -48.63
CA PHE A 367 11.21 7.10 -49.53
C PHE A 367 10.98 6.22 -50.74
N LYS A 368 9.72 6.05 -51.14
CA LYS A 368 9.33 5.33 -52.34
C LYS A 368 9.16 6.31 -53.50
N ILE A 369 9.84 6.04 -54.62
CA ILE A 369 9.75 6.83 -55.84
C ILE A 369 9.48 5.85 -56.97
N GLU A 370 8.24 5.78 -57.47
CA GLU A 370 7.82 4.79 -58.46
C GLU A 370 8.16 3.34 -58.03
N SER A 371 9.00 2.64 -58.80
CA SER A 371 9.54 1.31 -58.48
C SER A 371 10.82 1.34 -57.64
N ASP A 372 11.39 2.52 -57.40
CA ASP A 372 12.67 2.76 -56.76
C ASP A 372 12.55 3.38 -55.36
N SER A 373 13.69 3.64 -54.72
CA SER A 373 13.73 4.25 -53.39
C SER A 373 14.94 5.12 -53.14
N LEU A 374 14.76 6.12 -52.28
CA LEU A 374 15.84 6.78 -51.55
C LEU A 374 15.89 6.20 -50.14
N PHE A 375 17.07 5.80 -49.64
CA PHE A 375 17.17 5.16 -48.34
C PHE A 375 18.39 5.59 -47.53
N HIS A 376 18.23 5.58 -46.21
CA HIS A 376 19.31 5.81 -45.24
C HIS A 376 19.12 4.90 -44.01
N THR A 377 20.21 4.38 -43.44
CA THR A 377 20.18 3.35 -42.38
C THR A 377 19.98 3.90 -40.96
N GLY A 378 20.08 5.21 -40.77
CA GLY A 378 19.85 5.87 -39.48
C GLY A 378 19.84 7.39 -39.60
N LEU A 379 18.68 8.03 -39.49
CA LEU A 379 18.51 9.49 -39.40
C LEU A 379 17.60 9.81 -38.21
N GLY A 380 17.68 11.06 -37.74
CA GLY A 380 16.63 11.62 -36.91
C GLY A 380 15.37 11.78 -37.74
N PHE A 381 14.23 11.46 -37.15
CA PHE A 381 12.91 11.57 -37.76
C PHE A 381 11.97 12.27 -36.79
N THR A 382 11.24 13.26 -37.30
CA THR A 382 10.10 13.88 -36.62
C THR A 382 8.96 14.04 -37.61
N TYR A 383 7.76 13.65 -37.22
CA TYR A 383 6.53 14.03 -37.90
C TYR A 383 5.69 14.90 -36.98
N ASN A 384 5.23 16.03 -37.49
CA ASN A 384 4.26 16.91 -36.84
C ASN A 384 2.95 16.86 -37.63
N ASP A 385 1.88 16.41 -36.98
CA ASP A 385 0.57 16.25 -37.61
C ASP A 385 -0.13 17.59 -37.87
N GLY A 386 0.03 18.57 -36.99
CA GLY A 386 -0.58 19.90 -37.15
C GLY A 386 -0.12 20.62 -38.41
N ASP A 387 1.18 20.51 -38.72
CA ASP A 387 1.79 21.11 -39.92
C ASP A 387 1.88 20.13 -41.10
N ARG A 388 1.52 18.86 -40.89
CA ARG A 388 1.72 17.75 -41.85
C ARG A 388 3.17 17.67 -42.36
N LEU A 389 4.13 17.93 -41.46
CA LEU A 389 5.54 18.12 -41.79
C LEU A 389 6.38 16.93 -41.33
N VAL A 390 7.13 16.33 -42.26
CA VAL A 390 8.20 15.38 -41.95
C VAL A 390 9.54 16.12 -41.95
N THR A 391 10.27 16.02 -40.84
CA THR A 391 11.67 16.47 -40.73
C THR A 391 12.57 15.26 -40.61
N ILE A 392 13.60 15.23 -41.45
CA ILE A 392 14.65 14.22 -41.42
C ILE A 392 15.99 14.93 -41.40
N SER A 393 16.80 14.64 -40.40
CA SER A 393 18.09 15.29 -40.22
C SER A 393 19.12 14.34 -39.62
N PRO A 394 20.42 14.60 -39.83
CA PRO A 394 21.45 14.00 -39.01
C PRO A 394 21.21 14.30 -37.52
N THR A 395 21.80 13.47 -36.67
CA THR A 395 21.82 13.63 -35.21
C THR A 395 23.27 13.58 -34.73
N ASP A 396 23.48 13.58 -33.42
CA ASP A 396 24.81 13.47 -32.83
C ASP A 396 25.49 12.11 -33.10
N PHE A 397 24.78 11.11 -33.62
CA PHE A 397 25.39 9.86 -34.05
C PHE A 397 26.14 10.02 -35.38
N LEU A 398 27.44 9.73 -35.38
CA LEU A 398 28.32 9.79 -36.57
C LEU A 398 27.76 9.03 -37.78
N THR A 399 27.08 7.89 -37.55
CA THR A 399 26.49 7.09 -38.62
C THR A 399 25.37 7.81 -39.38
N THR A 400 24.77 8.85 -38.80
CA THR A 400 23.71 9.65 -39.45
C THR A 400 24.24 10.68 -40.45
N GLN A 401 25.56 10.86 -40.55
CA GLN A 401 26.20 11.77 -41.52
C GLN A 401 26.50 11.10 -42.87
N SER A 402 26.15 9.82 -43.04
CA SER A 402 26.35 9.10 -44.31
C SER A 402 25.43 9.67 -45.41
N PRO A 403 25.81 9.54 -46.69
CA PRO A 403 24.96 10.00 -47.79
C PRO A 403 23.67 9.16 -47.87
N ILE A 404 22.60 9.79 -48.34
CA ILE A 404 21.38 9.07 -48.74
C ILE A 404 21.68 8.28 -50.02
N LEU A 405 21.34 6.99 -50.01
CA LEU A 405 21.52 6.10 -51.14
C LEU A 405 20.26 6.14 -52.03
N SER A 406 20.44 6.08 -53.35
CA SER A 406 19.35 6.11 -54.33
C SER A 406 19.42 4.88 -55.23
N SER A 407 18.30 4.18 -55.43
CA SER A 407 18.17 3.23 -56.54
C SER A 407 17.61 3.87 -57.80
N TYR A 408 16.93 5.01 -57.68
CA TYR A 408 16.29 5.73 -58.79
C TYR A 408 17.30 6.42 -59.72
N HIS A 409 18.48 6.78 -59.20
CA HIS A 409 19.55 7.44 -59.95
C HIS A 409 20.71 6.50 -60.31
N ASN A 410 20.52 5.18 -60.13
CA ASN A 410 21.53 4.17 -60.45
C ASN A 410 21.52 3.77 -61.92
#